data_AF-A0A818AQL6-F1
#
_entry.id   AF-A0A818AQL6-F1
#
_cell.length_a   1.000
_cell.length_b   1.000
_cell.length_c   1.000
_cell.angle_alpha   90.00
_cell.angle_beta   90.00
_cell.angle_gamma   90.00
#
_symmetry.space_group_name_H-M   'P 1'
#
loop_
_entity.id
_entity.type
_entity.pdbx_description
1 polymer ?
#
loop_
_entity_poly.entity_id
_entity_poly.type
_entity_poly.pdbx_seq_one_letter_code
_entity_poly.pdbx_strand_id
1 'polypeptide(L)'
;MLPIFAVVAVLLLTFDSLHGQVEIVQADPVKNVKFPPAPKGLTFGKEIHLSTFGIDRVGCSGLPGPSGTTCNPYTGDTLCSSLRPVLCAKVDNSPRPPYLVLGPGAAMPAYFYAGWNLGHISTTLPVQGSQFANLAAVNAFCTMYFGSGWIAATFHHGKHIAGMNGTTYSGSSWTLNAALIQTGGWHYYSYGDVRNDTRFWIHIQDQPANCWQP
;
A
#
# COMPACT_ATOMS: atom_id res chain seq x y z
N MET A 1 -29.33 38.27 12.87
CA MET A 1 -28.86 37.55 11.67
C MET A 1 -29.24 36.09 11.83
N LEU A 2 -30.24 35.61 11.08
CA LEU A 2 -30.64 34.19 11.05
C LEU A 2 -29.87 33.46 9.94
N PRO A 3 -29.42 32.21 10.12
CA PRO A 3 -28.86 31.42 9.03
C PRO A 3 -29.98 30.74 8.22
N ILE A 4 -29.86 30.81 6.90
CA ILE A 4 -30.72 30.13 5.93
C ILE A 4 -30.17 28.70 5.76
N PHE A 5 -30.96 27.68 6.08
CA PHE A 5 -30.67 26.29 5.71
C PHE A 5 -31.36 25.98 4.38
N ALA A 6 -30.58 25.63 3.35
CA ALA A 6 -31.10 25.13 2.09
C ALA A 6 -31.50 23.67 2.24
N VAL A 7 -32.80 23.37 2.08
CA VAL A 7 -33.33 22.01 2.04
C VAL A 7 -33.33 21.55 0.57
N VAL A 8 -32.54 20.52 0.25
CA VAL A 8 -32.61 19.84 -1.05
C VAL A 8 -33.61 18.69 -0.91
N ALA A 9 -34.79 18.85 -1.50
CA ALA A 9 -35.79 17.78 -1.59
C ALA A 9 -35.48 16.89 -2.80
N VAL A 10 -35.30 15.60 -2.59
CA VAL A 10 -35.21 14.60 -3.67
C VAL A 10 -36.62 14.04 -3.91
N LEU A 11 -37.16 14.27 -5.10
CA LEU A 11 -38.49 13.80 -5.49
C LEU A 11 -38.38 12.38 -6.06
N LEU A 12 -38.86 11.38 -5.33
CA LEU A 12 -39.04 10.02 -5.83
C LEU A 12 -40.50 9.86 -6.27
N LEU A 13 -40.72 9.69 -7.58
CA LEU A 13 -42.05 9.41 -8.15
C LEU A 13 -42.21 7.90 -8.33
N THR A 14 -43.14 7.29 -7.60
CA THR A 14 -43.66 5.95 -7.91
C THR A 14 -45.03 6.10 -8.55
N PHE A 15 -45.21 5.51 -9.73
CA PHE A 15 -46.48 5.49 -10.45
C PHE A 15 -47.22 4.18 -10.14
N ASP A 16 -48.32 4.26 -9.40
CA ASP A 16 -49.29 3.16 -9.33
C ASP A 16 -50.49 3.51 -10.23
N SER A 17 -50.81 2.58 -11.13
CA SER A 17 -51.86 2.75 -12.12
C SER A 17 -53.22 2.52 -11.48
N LEU A 18 -54.15 3.46 -11.69
CA LEU A 18 -55.55 3.52 -11.27
C LEU A 18 -55.77 4.24 -9.91
N HIS A 19 -56.27 5.48 -10.03
CA HIS A 19 -56.69 6.42 -8.96
C HIS A 19 -55.56 7.27 -8.35
N GLY A 20 -55.14 8.29 -9.11
CA GLY A 20 -54.12 9.27 -8.68
C GLY A 20 -54.55 10.10 -7.47
N GLN A 21 -54.14 9.66 -6.29
CA GLN A 21 -53.93 10.50 -5.12
C GLN A 21 -52.41 10.68 -4.99
N VAL A 22 -51.93 11.92 -5.08
CA VAL A 22 -50.52 12.23 -4.82
C VAL A 22 -50.34 12.27 -3.31
N GLU A 23 -49.86 11.18 -2.71
CA GLU A 23 -49.47 11.18 -1.31
C GLU A 23 -48.10 11.84 -1.18
N ILE A 24 -48.06 13.03 -0.57
CA ILE A 24 -46.79 13.66 -0.19
C ILE A 24 -46.29 12.92 1.04
N VAL A 25 -45.47 11.89 0.83
CA VAL A 25 -44.71 11.26 1.90
C VAL A 25 -43.64 12.26 2.32
N GLN A 26 -43.89 12.98 3.41
CA GLN A 26 -42.89 13.82 4.04
C GLN A 26 -41.76 12.91 4.52
N ALA A 27 -40.60 12.98 3.86
CA ALA A 27 -39.43 12.26 4.32
C ALA A 27 -39.15 12.66 5.77
N ASP A 28 -39.04 11.67 6.66
CA ASP A 28 -38.59 11.88 8.03
C ASP A 28 -37.34 12.75 8.02
N PRO A 29 -37.21 13.74 8.93
CA PRO A 29 -35.98 14.51 9.04
C PRO A 29 -34.83 13.52 9.20
N VAL A 30 -33.89 13.54 8.26
CA VAL A 30 -32.73 12.65 8.21
C VAL A 30 -32.13 12.61 9.61
N LYS A 31 -32.38 11.51 10.34
CA LYS A 31 -31.63 11.20 11.56
C LYS A 31 -30.17 11.33 11.15
N ASN A 32 -29.32 11.97 11.96
CA ASN A 32 -27.90 12.15 11.64
C ASN A 32 -27.23 10.79 11.32
N VAL A 33 -27.29 10.34 10.07
CA VAL A 33 -26.70 9.09 9.61
C VAL A 33 -25.22 9.39 9.45
N LYS A 34 -24.44 9.01 10.46
CA LYS A 34 -22.99 9.05 10.36
C LYS A 34 -22.56 7.91 9.44
N PHE A 35 -22.30 8.21 8.17
CA PHE A 35 -21.67 7.26 7.26
C PHE A 35 -20.28 6.90 7.79
N PRO A 36 -19.85 5.63 7.67
CA PRO A 36 -18.49 5.27 7.98
C PRO A 36 -17.53 6.05 7.08
N PRO A 37 -16.33 6.43 7.56
CA PRO A 37 -15.30 7.00 6.71
C PRO A 37 -15.03 6.10 5.51
N ALA A 38 -14.76 6.70 4.35
CA ALA A 38 -14.37 5.94 3.16
C ALA A 38 -13.10 5.10 3.45
N PRO A 39 -13.03 3.84 2.97
CA PRO A 39 -11.93 2.95 3.27
C PRO A 39 -10.61 3.47 2.67
N LYS A 40 -9.52 3.22 3.41
CA LYS A 40 -8.16 3.57 3.01
C LYS A 40 -7.26 2.35 3.00
N GLY A 41 -6.37 2.32 2.02
CA GLY A 41 -5.28 1.36 1.94
C GLY A 41 -3.95 1.99 2.28
N LEU A 42 -3.01 1.13 2.62
CA LEU A 42 -1.61 1.45 2.80
C LEU A 42 -0.94 1.69 1.45
N THR A 43 -0.11 2.73 1.39
CA THR A 43 0.79 2.93 0.25
C THR A 43 2.24 3.07 0.67
N PHE A 44 3.15 2.69 -0.23
CA PHE A 44 4.58 3.03 -0.17
C PHE A 44 4.92 4.06 -1.27
N GLY A 45 6.06 4.72 -1.15
CA GLY A 45 6.67 5.47 -2.25
C GLY A 45 8.13 5.06 -2.42
N LYS A 46 8.79 5.58 -3.47
CA LYS A 46 10.25 5.49 -3.60
C LYS A 46 10.91 6.54 -2.70
N GLU A 47 11.89 6.14 -1.93
CA GLU A 47 12.73 7.06 -1.14
C GLU A 47 14.02 7.40 -1.86
N ILE A 48 14.71 6.39 -2.37
CA ILE A 48 15.98 6.56 -3.07
C ILE A 48 16.17 5.44 -4.09
N HIS A 49 16.79 5.80 -5.21
CA HIS A 49 17.36 4.86 -6.17
C HIS A 49 18.88 4.86 -6.03
N LEU A 50 19.48 3.70 -5.78
CA LEU A 50 20.93 3.52 -5.75
C LEU A 50 21.37 2.90 -7.08
N SER A 51 21.61 3.76 -8.07
CA SER A 51 21.90 3.35 -9.46
C SER A 51 23.11 2.44 -9.59
N THR A 52 24.13 2.62 -8.73
CA THR A 52 25.31 1.73 -8.66
C THR A 52 24.94 0.26 -8.47
N PHE A 53 23.83 -0.03 -7.80
CA PHE A 53 23.38 -1.39 -7.51
C PHE A 53 22.09 -1.78 -8.25
N GLY A 54 21.45 -0.84 -8.95
CA GLY A 54 20.14 -1.06 -9.57
C GLY A 54 19.05 -1.42 -8.54
N ILE A 55 19.12 -0.81 -7.35
CA ILE A 55 18.16 -1.07 -6.27
C ILE A 55 17.43 0.20 -5.88
N ASP A 56 16.18 0.02 -5.46
CA ASP A 56 15.39 1.05 -4.82
C ASP A 56 15.22 0.75 -3.35
N ARG A 57 15.16 1.82 -2.55
CA ARG A 57 14.52 1.79 -1.23
C ARG A 57 13.10 2.31 -1.39
N VAL A 58 12.14 1.46 -1.06
CA VAL A 58 10.72 1.81 -1.02
C VAL A 58 10.20 1.69 0.40
N GLY A 59 9.24 2.53 0.76
CA GLY A 59 8.78 2.56 2.13
C GLY A 59 7.74 3.61 2.40
N CYS A 60 7.35 3.67 3.68
CA CYS A 60 6.35 4.58 4.19
C CYS A 60 6.72 6.05 4.03
N SER A 61 8.01 6.37 4.20
CA SER A 61 8.56 7.72 4.01
C SER A 61 8.85 8.05 2.53
N GLY A 62 8.56 7.13 1.61
CA GLY A 62 8.74 7.34 0.18
C GLY A 62 7.83 8.44 -0.36
N LEU A 63 8.38 9.23 -1.27
CA LEU A 63 7.73 10.41 -1.84
C LEU A 63 6.99 10.06 -3.14
N PRO A 64 5.95 10.85 -3.50
CA PRO A 64 5.33 11.91 -2.70
C PRO A 64 4.55 11.36 -1.49
N GLY A 65 4.75 11.87 -0.28
CA GLY A 65 4.07 11.37 0.93
C GLY A 65 2.58 11.70 0.97
N PRO A 66 1.73 10.88 1.62
CA PRO A 66 0.31 11.20 1.84
C PRO A 66 0.18 12.50 2.64
N SER A 67 -0.33 13.57 2.02
CA SER A 67 -0.49 14.90 2.64
C SER A 67 0.74 15.40 3.43
N GLY A 68 1.96 15.07 2.98
CA GLY A 68 3.21 15.47 3.64
C GLY A 68 3.57 14.66 4.90
N THR A 69 2.83 13.60 5.24
CA THR A 69 3.16 12.69 6.35
C THR A 69 3.69 11.35 5.85
N THR A 70 4.18 10.51 6.77
CA THR A 70 4.48 9.09 6.48
C THR A 70 3.20 8.29 6.25
N CYS A 71 3.32 7.06 5.71
CA CYS A 71 2.22 6.11 5.57
C CYS A 71 1.54 5.80 6.91
N ASN A 72 0.37 5.16 6.89
CA ASN A 72 -0.26 4.63 8.11
C ASN A 72 -0.63 3.15 7.96
N PRO A 73 0.15 2.22 8.53
CA PRO A 73 -0.12 0.78 8.40
C PRO A 73 -1.34 0.33 9.22
N TYR A 74 -1.80 1.12 10.20
CA TYR A 74 -2.89 0.72 11.09
C TYR A 74 -4.27 1.02 10.50
N THR A 75 -4.42 2.12 9.75
CA THR A 75 -5.73 2.54 9.21
C THR A 75 -5.70 2.90 7.73
N GLY A 76 -4.53 2.79 7.07
CA GLY A 76 -4.34 3.21 5.69
C GLY A 76 -4.15 4.73 5.56
N ASP A 77 -3.54 5.13 4.45
CA ASP A 77 -3.20 6.53 4.18
C ASP A 77 -3.83 7.08 2.90
N THR A 78 -4.25 6.22 1.99
CA THR A 78 -4.79 6.61 0.68
C THR A 78 -6.17 6.02 0.46
N LEU A 79 -7.14 6.84 0.01
CA LEU A 79 -8.50 6.37 -0.30
C LEU A 79 -8.46 5.25 -1.34
N CYS A 80 -9.16 4.15 -1.09
CA CYS A 80 -9.13 2.97 -1.95
C CYS A 80 -9.68 3.20 -3.36
N SER A 81 -10.49 4.25 -3.55
CA SER A 81 -10.96 4.72 -4.86
C SER A 81 -9.90 5.49 -5.66
N SER A 82 -8.74 5.83 -5.08
CA SER A 82 -7.66 6.53 -5.77
C SER A 82 -6.98 5.62 -6.78
N LEU A 83 -6.58 6.19 -7.93
CA LEU A 83 -5.74 5.49 -8.90
C LEU A 83 -4.27 5.54 -8.45
N ARG A 84 -3.68 4.38 -8.12
CA ARG A 84 -2.26 4.22 -7.80
C ARG A 84 -1.72 2.92 -8.40
N PRO A 85 -0.45 2.87 -8.85
CA PRO A 85 0.14 1.59 -9.24
C PRO A 85 0.12 0.59 -8.09
N VAL A 86 -0.04 -0.69 -8.40
CA VAL A 86 0.31 -1.75 -7.45
C VAL A 86 1.82 -1.96 -7.48
N LEU A 87 2.46 -1.95 -6.31
CA LEU A 87 3.83 -2.42 -6.19
C LEU A 87 3.81 -3.94 -6.21
N CYS A 88 4.41 -4.53 -7.23
CA CYS A 88 4.56 -5.98 -7.36
C CYS A 88 5.99 -6.37 -7.02
N ALA A 89 6.15 -7.54 -6.40
CA ALA A 89 7.44 -8.10 -6.05
C ALA A 89 7.57 -9.53 -6.54
N LYS A 90 8.79 -9.90 -6.93
CA LYS A 90 9.21 -11.27 -7.16
C LYS A 90 10.34 -11.59 -6.19
N VAL A 91 10.06 -12.48 -5.25
CA VAL A 91 11.05 -13.01 -4.30
C VAL A 91 11.71 -14.21 -4.96
N ASP A 92 12.92 -14.04 -5.47
CA ASP A 92 13.65 -15.03 -6.27
C ASP A 92 15.01 -15.40 -5.65
N ASN A 93 15.19 -15.09 -4.37
CA ASN A 93 16.39 -15.36 -3.60
C ASN A 93 17.64 -14.60 -4.08
N SER A 94 17.45 -13.50 -4.81
CA SER A 94 18.58 -12.70 -5.28
C SER A 94 19.43 -12.19 -4.10
N PRO A 95 20.77 -12.27 -4.20
CA PRO A 95 21.66 -11.85 -3.13
C PRO A 95 21.60 -10.34 -2.94
N ARG A 96 21.77 -9.93 -1.68
CA ARG A 96 21.79 -8.52 -1.28
C ARG A 96 23.07 -7.82 -1.75
N PRO A 97 23.03 -6.71 -2.52
CA PRO A 97 24.23 -5.93 -2.85
C PRO A 97 24.91 -5.32 -1.61
N PRO A 98 26.20 -4.94 -1.69
CA PRO A 98 26.96 -4.36 -0.57
C PRO A 98 26.66 -2.86 -0.36
N TYR A 99 25.38 -2.51 -0.23
CA TYR A 99 24.95 -1.14 0.06
C TYR A 99 24.89 -0.86 1.58
N LEU A 100 25.09 0.39 1.98
CA LEU A 100 24.86 0.82 3.35
C LEU A 100 23.35 0.91 3.64
N VAL A 101 22.91 0.28 4.73
CA VAL A 101 21.52 0.40 5.17
C VAL A 101 21.30 1.83 5.69
N LEU A 102 20.54 2.63 4.94
CA LEU A 102 20.22 4.02 5.29
C LEU A 102 19.07 4.14 6.30
N GLY A 103 19.05 5.28 6.99
CA GLY A 103 18.02 5.67 7.95
C GLY A 103 18.45 5.48 9.40
N PRO A 104 17.97 6.31 10.34
CA PRO A 104 18.20 6.04 11.75
C PRO A 104 17.47 4.75 12.16
N GLY A 105 18.04 4.01 13.10
CA GLY A 105 17.22 3.09 13.89
C GLY A 105 16.19 3.86 14.71
N ALA A 106 15.29 3.13 15.36
CA ALA A 106 14.35 3.67 16.34
C ALA A 106 14.33 2.76 17.56
N ALA A 107 13.18 2.16 17.88
CA ALA A 107 13.11 1.10 18.88
C ALA A 107 13.96 -0.13 18.47
N MET A 108 14.14 -0.33 17.15
CA MET A 108 15.00 -1.37 16.58
C MET A 108 16.11 -0.77 15.70
N PRO A 109 17.18 -1.52 15.39
CA PRO A 109 18.22 -1.07 14.47
C PRO A 109 17.70 -0.80 13.05
N ALA A 110 18.39 0.04 12.26
CA ALA A 110 17.95 0.44 10.92
C ALA A 110 17.67 -0.75 9.98
N TYR A 111 18.45 -1.82 10.08
CA TYR A 111 18.24 -3.03 9.28
C TYR A 111 16.93 -3.77 9.60
N PHE A 112 16.31 -3.54 10.76
CA PHE A 112 14.95 -4.01 11.05
C PHE A 112 13.91 -3.27 10.21
N TYR A 113 14.08 -1.97 10.05
CA TYR A 113 13.14 -1.14 9.32
C TYR A 113 13.40 -1.07 7.82
N ALA A 114 14.57 -1.53 7.35
CA ALA A 114 14.99 -1.39 5.96
C ALA A 114 15.69 -2.66 5.46
N GLY A 115 14.94 -3.77 5.52
CA GLY A 115 15.37 -5.10 5.10
C GLY A 115 15.66 -5.23 3.60
N TRP A 116 16.07 -6.43 3.16
CA TRP A 116 16.26 -6.82 1.77
C TRP A 116 15.14 -7.74 1.31
N ASN A 117 14.50 -7.43 0.18
CA ASN A 117 13.35 -8.16 -0.39
C ASN A 117 13.69 -9.57 -0.89
N LEU A 118 14.98 -9.90 -1.08
CA LEU A 118 15.42 -11.15 -1.74
C LEU A 118 14.94 -11.25 -3.19
N GLY A 119 14.91 -10.12 -3.91
CA GLY A 119 14.52 -10.14 -5.32
C GLY A 119 14.21 -8.78 -5.88
N HIS A 120 13.16 -8.73 -6.70
CA HIS A 120 12.84 -7.64 -7.61
C HIS A 120 11.50 -6.99 -7.28
N ILE A 121 11.37 -5.70 -7.58
CA ILE A 121 10.11 -4.96 -7.56
C ILE A 121 9.87 -4.25 -8.88
N SER A 122 8.59 -4.05 -9.19
CA SER A 122 8.13 -3.23 -10.31
C SER A 122 6.74 -2.68 -10.01
N THR A 123 6.32 -1.66 -10.77
CA THR A 123 5.01 -1.02 -10.61
C THR A 123 4.16 -1.21 -11.84
N THR A 124 2.90 -1.56 -11.64
CA THR A 124 1.88 -1.65 -12.71
C THR A 124 1.44 -0.26 -13.19
N LEU A 125 0.46 -0.21 -14.10
CA LEU A 125 -0.28 1.03 -14.35
C LEU A 125 -1.15 1.41 -13.14
N PRO A 126 -1.53 2.70 -12.96
CA PRO A 126 -2.40 3.10 -11.86
C PRO A 126 -3.79 2.47 -11.92
N VAL A 127 -4.23 1.91 -10.80
CA VAL A 127 -5.51 1.22 -10.65
C VAL A 127 -6.17 1.56 -9.30
N GLN A 128 -7.49 1.46 -9.20
CA GLN A 128 -8.18 1.64 -7.92
C GLN A 128 -7.90 0.45 -7.00
N GLY A 129 -7.52 0.69 -5.76
CA GLY A 129 -7.30 -0.38 -4.79
C GLY A 129 -8.57 -1.20 -4.52
N SER A 130 -9.73 -0.53 -4.51
CA SER A 130 -11.04 -1.14 -4.26
C SER A 130 -11.57 -2.04 -5.38
N GLN A 131 -10.87 -2.17 -6.52
CA GLN A 131 -11.31 -3.08 -7.57
C GLN A 131 -10.99 -4.55 -7.28
N PHE A 132 -10.05 -4.80 -6.37
CA PHE A 132 -9.63 -6.15 -6.03
C PHE A 132 -10.48 -6.67 -4.86
N ALA A 133 -11.04 -7.86 -5.02
CA ALA A 133 -11.90 -8.46 -4.00
C ALA A 133 -11.11 -9.04 -2.82
N ASN A 134 -9.87 -9.50 -3.05
CA ASN A 134 -9.03 -10.18 -2.07
C ASN A 134 -7.55 -10.13 -2.47
N LEU A 135 -6.67 -10.62 -1.58
CA LEU A 135 -5.23 -10.73 -1.84
C LEU A 135 -4.91 -11.59 -3.08
N ALA A 136 -5.67 -12.66 -3.32
CA ALA A 136 -5.46 -13.52 -4.48
C ALA A 136 -5.72 -12.76 -5.79
N ALA A 137 -6.71 -11.86 -5.84
CA ALA A 137 -7.00 -11.05 -7.01
C ALA A 137 -5.86 -10.06 -7.34
N VAL A 138 -5.30 -9.37 -6.34
CA VAL A 138 -4.17 -8.45 -6.58
C VAL A 138 -2.88 -9.22 -6.91
N ASN A 139 -2.69 -10.42 -6.35
CA ASN A 139 -1.58 -11.31 -6.74
C ASN A 139 -1.71 -11.77 -8.20
N ALA A 140 -2.90 -12.17 -8.62
CA ALA A 140 -3.18 -12.53 -10.01
C ALA A 140 -2.94 -11.35 -10.96
N PHE A 141 -3.28 -10.13 -10.54
CA PHE A 141 -2.98 -8.92 -11.29
C PHE A 141 -1.47 -8.69 -11.47
N CYS A 142 -0.67 -8.84 -10.42
CA CYS A 142 0.80 -8.78 -10.54
C CYS A 142 1.37 -9.89 -11.44
N THR A 143 0.87 -11.12 -11.32
CA THR A 143 1.26 -12.24 -12.18
C THR A 143 0.90 -11.98 -13.64
N MET A 144 -0.24 -11.36 -13.92
CA MET A 144 -0.65 -10.99 -15.28
C MET A 144 0.28 -9.95 -15.90
N TYR A 145 0.73 -8.94 -15.14
CA TYR A 145 1.61 -7.88 -15.64
C TYR A 145 3.06 -8.33 -15.87
N PHE A 146 3.58 -9.16 -14.98
CA PHE A 146 5.03 -9.44 -14.92
C PHE A 146 5.40 -10.93 -15.05
N GLY A 147 4.41 -11.81 -15.12
CA GLY A 147 4.57 -13.25 -15.26
C GLY A 147 4.62 -14.00 -13.93
N SER A 148 4.86 -15.31 -14.03
CA SER A 148 4.87 -16.23 -12.89
C SER A 148 5.88 -15.81 -11.80
N GLY A 149 5.44 -15.94 -10.54
CA GLY A 149 6.22 -15.59 -9.34
C GLY A 149 6.10 -14.12 -8.89
N TRP A 150 5.42 -13.27 -9.65
CA TRP A 150 5.12 -11.90 -9.23
C TRP A 150 3.80 -11.83 -8.47
N ILE A 151 3.87 -11.29 -7.26
CA ILE A 151 2.72 -11.07 -6.37
C ILE A 151 2.68 -9.61 -5.89
N ALA A 152 1.60 -9.20 -5.24
CA ALA A 152 1.57 -7.91 -4.58
C ALA A 152 2.70 -7.85 -3.54
N ALA A 153 3.47 -6.76 -3.57
CA ALA A 153 4.50 -6.54 -2.57
C ALA A 153 3.85 -6.35 -1.19
N THR A 154 4.56 -6.76 -0.13
CA THR A 154 4.06 -6.64 1.23
C THR A 154 4.93 -5.72 2.07
N PHE A 155 4.33 -5.08 3.07
CA PHE A 155 5.00 -4.26 4.08
C PHE A 155 6.17 -4.99 4.76
N HIS A 156 6.08 -6.32 4.81
CA HIS A 156 6.99 -7.24 5.48
C HIS A 156 7.91 -8.02 4.50
N HIS A 157 8.07 -7.55 3.26
CA HIS A 157 9.02 -8.18 2.34
C HIS A 157 10.48 -7.97 2.72
N GLY A 158 10.81 -6.89 3.43
CA GLY A 158 12.16 -6.67 3.95
C GLY A 158 12.61 -7.76 4.92
N LYS A 159 13.59 -8.56 4.52
CA LYS A 159 14.27 -9.55 5.35
C LYS A 159 15.56 -8.99 5.91
N HIS A 160 15.87 -9.34 7.16
CA HIS A 160 17.08 -8.87 7.80
C HIS A 160 17.78 -9.97 8.61
N ILE A 161 19.07 -9.78 8.78
CA ILE A 161 19.93 -10.54 9.68
C ILE A 161 20.58 -9.54 10.64
N ALA A 162 20.67 -9.89 11.93
CA ALA A 162 21.28 -9.03 12.93
C ALA A 162 22.70 -8.63 12.51
N GLY A 163 22.95 -7.32 12.46
CA GLY A 163 24.24 -6.76 12.04
C GLY A 163 24.46 -6.65 10.53
N MET A 164 23.43 -6.85 9.68
CA MET A 164 23.59 -6.63 8.23
C MET A 164 23.87 -5.16 7.88
N ASN A 165 24.86 -4.93 7.02
CA ASN A 165 25.24 -3.60 6.54
C ASN A 165 25.97 -3.70 5.17
N GLY A 166 26.72 -2.68 4.73
CA GLY A 166 27.45 -2.75 3.45
C GLY A 166 28.53 -3.84 3.38
N THR A 167 29.17 -4.18 4.51
CA THR A 167 30.29 -5.12 4.62
C THR A 167 29.92 -6.48 5.20
N THR A 168 28.77 -6.61 5.86
CA THR A 168 28.29 -7.85 6.47
C THR A 168 26.92 -8.24 5.89
N TYR A 169 26.74 -9.54 5.66
CA TYR A 169 25.53 -10.10 5.04
C TYR A 169 25.18 -9.37 3.73
N SER A 170 26.16 -9.32 2.83
CA SER A 170 26.03 -8.78 1.47
C SER A 170 26.86 -9.63 0.51
N GLY A 171 26.57 -9.55 -0.79
CA GLY A 171 27.27 -10.30 -1.84
C GLY A 171 27.36 -11.79 -1.52
N SER A 172 28.57 -12.34 -1.52
CA SER A 172 28.83 -13.76 -1.21
C SER A 172 28.57 -14.15 0.24
N SER A 173 28.51 -13.18 1.17
CA SER A 173 28.22 -13.44 2.58
C SER A 173 26.73 -13.41 2.89
N TRP A 174 25.86 -13.11 1.91
CA TRP A 174 24.41 -13.21 2.07
C TRP A 174 24.01 -14.68 2.20
N THR A 175 23.18 -15.00 3.20
CA THR A 175 22.72 -16.37 3.48
C THR A 175 21.21 -16.41 3.67
N LEU A 176 20.59 -17.50 3.21
CA LEU A 176 19.16 -17.80 3.41
C LEU A 176 18.93 -18.71 4.61
N ASN A 177 19.80 -18.64 5.62
CA ASN A 177 19.63 -19.39 6.85
C ASN A 177 18.38 -18.91 7.60
N ALA A 178 17.33 -19.73 7.59
CA ALA A 178 16.05 -19.45 8.23
C ALA A 178 16.17 -19.22 9.75
N ALA A 179 17.21 -19.72 10.41
CA ALA A 179 17.46 -19.45 11.83
C ALA A 179 17.96 -18.02 12.10
N LEU A 180 18.47 -17.32 11.08
CA LEU A 180 19.01 -15.96 11.18
C LEU A 180 18.07 -14.92 10.57
N ILE A 181 17.35 -15.28 9.51
CA ILE A 181 16.46 -14.37 8.81
C ILE A 181 15.23 -14.08 9.66
N GLN A 182 14.98 -12.79 9.88
CA GLN A 182 13.71 -12.31 10.41
C GLN A 182 13.17 -11.19 9.52
N THR A 183 11.96 -10.76 9.84
CA THR A 183 11.19 -9.82 9.03
C THR A 183 10.84 -8.59 9.87
N GLY A 184 11.05 -7.41 9.30
CA GLY A 184 10.59 -6.15 9.89
C GLY A 184 9.56 -5.49 8.98
N GLY A 185 9.58 -4.16 8.90
CA GLY A 185 8.63 -3.43 8.06
C GLY A 185 9.03 -1.97 7.89
N TRP A 186 8.09 -1.12 7.46
CA TRP A 186 8.25 0.31 7.18
C TRP A 186 8.98 0.63 5.88
N HIS A 187 10.09 -0.07 5.60
CA HIS A 187 10.86 0.10 4.37
C HIS A 187 11.54 -1.21 3.97
N TYR A 188 11.95 -1.31 2.71
CA TYR A 188 12.90 -2.32 2.28
C TYR A 188 13.61 -1.89 1.00
N TYR A 189 14.74 -2.56 0.75
CA TYR A 189 15.48 -2.49 -0.50
C TYR A 189 15.14 -3.68 -1.38
N SER A 190 15.14 -3.46 -2.68
CA SER A 190 14.93 -4.49 -3.70
C SER A 190 15.59 -4.07 -5.01
N TYR A 191 15.97 -5.02 -5.85
CA TYR A 191 16.30 -4.69 -7.24
C TYR A 191 15.08 -4.05 -7.90
N GLY A 192 15.30 -2.97 -8.66
CA GLY A 192 14.24 -2.22 -9.31
C GLY A 192 14.65 -0.80 -9.67
N ASP A 193 13.82 -0.21 -10.53
CA ASP A 193 13.77 1.21 -10.81
C ASP A 193 12.30 1.62 -10.97
N VAL A 194 11.56 1.63 -9.86
CA VAL A 194 10.14 2.01 -9.85
C VAL A 194 9.98 3.50 -10.09
N ARG A 195 8.76 3.98 -10.29
CA ARG A 195 8.56 5.43 -10.46
C ARG A 195 8.86 6.19 -9.16
N ASN A 196 8.99 7.52 -9.20
CA ASN A 196 9.17 8.36 -8.01
C ASN A 196 8.19 9.54 -7.95
N ASP A 197 7.24 9.58 -8.88
CA ASP A 197 6.23 10.62 -9.02
C ASP A 197 4.89 10.25 -8.38
N THR A 198 4.79 9.04 -7.80
CA THR A 198 3.54 8.52 -7.25
C THR A 198 3.79 7.54 -6.10
N ARG A 199 2.70 7.21 -5.43
CA ARG A 199 2.62 6.20 -4.37
C ARG A 199 2.08 4.91 -4.93
N PHE A 200 2.41 3.79 -4.30
CA PHE A 200 2.05 2.46 -4.75
C PHE A 200 1.21 1.74 -3.70
N TRP A 201 0.17 1.04 -4.13
CA TRP A 201 -0.53 0.09 -3.28
C TRP A 201 0.43 -1.00 -2.81
N ILE A 202 0.38 -1.30 -1.51
CA ILE A 202 1.13 -2.38 -0.89
C ILE A 202 0.21 -3.19 0.03
N HIS A 203 0.49 -4.48 0.18
CA HIS A 203 -0.24 -5.34 1.11
C HIS A 203 0.38 -5.32 2.51
N ILE A 204 -0.45 -5.45 3.55
CA ILE A 204 -0.01 -5.72 4.92
C ILE A 204 -0.88 -6.82 5.54
N GLN A 205 -0.25 -7.84 6.14
CA GLN A 205 -0.98 -9.05 6.56
C GLN A 205 -1.52 -8.99 7.99
N ASP A 206 -0.90 -8.18 8.85
CA ASP A 206 -1.12 -8.12 10.29
C ASP A 206 -1.82 -6.84 10.73
N GLN A 207 -2.29 -6.03 9.78
CA GLN A 207 -3.03 -4.79 9.99
C GLN A 207 -4.17 -4.64 8.97
N PRO A 208 -5.23 -3.88 9.28
CA PRO A 208 -6.41 -3.77 8.41
C PRO A 208 -6.24 -2.77 7.25
N ALA A 209 -5.05 -2.19 7.03
CA ALA A 209 -4.82 -1.13 6.03
C ALA A 209 -4.71 -1.64 4.57
N ASN A 210 -5.65 -2.47 4.11
CA ASN A 210 -5.69 -2.98 2.74
C ASN A 210 -6.99 -2.56 2.04
N CYS A 211 -6.92 -2.27 0.74
CA CYS A 211 -8.12 -1.94 -0.03
C CYS A 211 -8.94 -3.16 -0.48
N TRP A 212 -8.35 -4.35 -0.42
CA TRP A 212 -8.90 -5.60 -0.93
C TRP A 212 -9.14 -6.62 0.18
N GLN A 213 -9.36 -6.16 1.41
CA GLN A 213 -9.79 -6.99 2.53
C GLN A 213 -10.81 -6.17 3.34
N PRO A 214 -12.02 -5.95 2.78
CA PRO A 214 -13.05 -5.13 3.43
C PRO A 214 -13.56 -5.76 4.72
#